data_AF-E5B1G9-F1
#
_entry.id   AF-E5B1G9-F1
#
_cell.length_a   1.000
_cell.length_b   1.000
_cell.length_c   1.000
_cell.angle_alpha   90.00
_cell.angle_beta   90.00
_cell.angle_gamma   90.00
#
_symmetry.space_group_name_H-M   'P 1'
#
loop_
_entity.id
_entity.type
_entity.pdbx_description
1 polymer ?
#
loop_
_entity_poly.entity_id
_entity_poly.type
_entity_poly.pdbx_seq_one_letter_code
_entity_poly.pdbx_strand_id
1 'polypeptide(L)'
;MKKHFLLLIFAVTVLLLGWFTLRTPAHDAHYDAATCAAVVVLGPPTSPQDFTDKLRTVIVSENNSWSLKQVAWDDRLGQRSIARYQTLSDGQKEKSAKNIDSCISAMQAQ
;
A
#
# COMPACT_ATOMS: atom_id res chain seq x y z
N MET A 1 -17.50 42.50 -8.05
CA MET A 1 -16.64 41.61 -8.88
C MET A 1 -15.49 40.96 -8.10
N LYS A 2 -14.64 41.70 -7.37
CA LYS A 2 -13.50 41.14 -6.60
C LYS A 2 -13.87 40.06 -5.56
N LYS A 3 -15.00 40.21 -4.85
CA LYS A 3 -15.41 39.26 -3.79
C LYS A 3 -15.85 37.89 -4.34
N HIS A 4 -16.52 37.87 -5.50
CA HIS A 4 -16.90 36.63 -6.18
C HIS A 4 -15.69 35.94 -6.82
N PHE A 5 -14.73 36.73 -7.34
CA PHE A 5 -13.48 36.18 -7.88
C PHE A 5 -12.62 35.49 -6.81
N LEU A 6 -12.52 36.07 -5.61
CA LEU A 6 -11.83 35.44 -4.47
C LEU A 6 -12.51 34.15 -4.00
N LEU A 7 -13.85 34.13 -3.95
CA LEU A 7 -14.62 32.91 -3.65
C LEU A 7 -14.37 31.80 -4.67
N LEU A 8 -14.29 32.16 -5.95
CA LEU A 8 -14.02 31.21 -7.03
C LEU A 8 -12.60 30.62 -6.92
N ILE A 9 -11.59 31.45 -6.64
CA ILE A 9 -10.23 30.97 -6.39
C ILE A 9 -10.22 30.03 -5.18
N PHE A 10 -10.86 30.39 -4.08
CA PHE A 10 -10.89 29.55 -2.89
C PHE A 10 -11.55 28.20 -3.15
N ALA A 11 -12.70 28.20 -3.85
CA ALA A 11 -13.39 26.97 -4.24
C ALA A 11 -12.52 26.07 -5.13
N VAL A 12 -11.84 26.66 -6.13
CA VAL A 12 -10.92 25.92 -7.01
C VAL A 12 -9.74 25.34 -6.23
N THR A 13 -9.19 26.10 -5.27
CA THR A 13 -8.06 25.65 -4.44
C THR A 13 -8.45 24.48 -3.55
N VAL A 14 -9.63 24.54 -2.92
CA VAL A 14 -10.18 23.44 -2.10
C VAL A 14 -10.46 22.20 -2.95
N LEU A 15 -11.00 22.37 -4.16
CA LEU A 15 -11.21 21.27 -5.11
C LEU A 15 -9.90 20.61 -5.55
N LEU A 16 -8.87 21.40 -5.85
CA LEU A 16 -7.55 20.88 -6.23
C LEU A 16 -6.87 20.15 -5.08
N LEU A 17 -6.92 20.70 -3.87
CA LEU A 17 -6.35 20.07 -2.67
C LEU A 17 -7.10 18.77 -2.32
N GLY A 18 -8.43 18.78 -2.36
CA GLY A 18 -9.26 17.60 -2.16
C GLY A 18 -9.02 16.53 -3.23
N TRP A 19 -8.80 16.93 -4.48
CA TRP A 19 -8.51 15.96 -5.53
C TRP A 19 -7.11 15.33 -5.33
N PHE A 20 -6.12 16.10 -4.88
CA PHE A 20 -4.79 15.57 -4.64
C PHE A 20 -4.75 14.51 -3.52
N THR A 21 -5.57 14.69 -2.48
CA THR A 21 -5.66 13.72 -1.36
C THR A 21 -6.47 12.47 -1.72
N LEU A 22 -7.44 12.57 -2.63
CA LEU A 22 -8.28 11.46 -3.06
C LEU A 22 -7.66 10.60 -4.18
N ARG A 23 -6.61 11.08 -4.86
CA ARG A 23 -5.99 10.35 -5.98
C ARG A 23 -5.32 9.07 -5.50
N THR A 24 -5.78 7.90 -5.95
CA THR A 24 -5.15 6.61 -5.66
C THR A 24 -3.65 6.66 -5.94
N PRO A 25 -2.78 6.26 -5.00
CA PRO A 25 -1.34 6.30 -5.24
C PRO A 25 -0.96 5.40 -6.41
N ALA A 26 0.16 5.68 -7.08
CA ALA A 26 0.66 4.85 -8.18
C ALA A 26 0.96 3.42 -7.69
N HIS A 27 0.99 2.45 -8.61
CA HIS A 27 1.28 1.06 -8.23
C HIS A 27 2.75 0.98 -7.89
N ASP A 28 3.03 0.33 -6.77
CA ASP A 28 4.37 0.17 -6.25
C ASP A 28 4.64 -1.31 -6.02
N ALA A 29 5.47 -1.89 -6.89
CA ALA A 29 5.83 -3.29 -6.86
C ALA A 29 6.62 -3.66 -5.58
N HIS A 30 7.28 -2.68 -4.95
CA HIS A 30 7.99 -2.90 -3.70
C HIS A 30 7.01 -3.17 -2.55
N TYR A 31 5.92 -2.42 -2.47
CA TYR A 31 4.86 -2.65 -1.48
C TYR A 31 4.15 -4.00 -1.70
N ASP A 32 3.95 -4.42 -2.94
CA ASP A 32 3.36 -5.74 -3.23
C ASP A 32 4.31 -6.89 -2.84
N ALA A 33 5.60 -6.75 -3.11
CA ALA A 33 6.61 -7.70 -2.63
C ALA A 33 6.67 -7.75 -1.09
N ALA A 34 6.64 -6.60 -0.43
CA ALA A 34 6.62 -6.50 1.02
C ALA A 34 5.35 -7.10 1.62
N THR A 35 4.18 -6.94 0.97
CA THR A 35 2.92 -7.60 1.36
C THR A 35 3.04 -9.11 1.29
N CYS A 36 3.66 -9.63 0.23
CA CYS A 36 3.92 -11.06 0.12
C CYS A 36 4.91 -11.57 1.17
N ALA A 37 5.97 -10.82 1.45
CA ALA A 37 6.90 -11.16 2.53
C ALA A 37 6.20 -11.13 3.90
N ALA A 38 5.32 -10.16 4.16
CA ALA A 38 4.55 -10.08 5.40
C ALA A 38 3.67 -11.32 5.59
N VAL A 39 3.00 -11.78 4.54
CA VAL A 39 2.14 -12.96 4.57
C VAL A 39 2.94 -14.26 4.73
N VAL A 40 4.06 -14.41 4.01
CA VAL A 40 4.84 -15.65 3.97
C VAL A 40 5.76 -15.79 5.19
N VAL A 41 6.45 -14.71 5.56
CA VAL A 41 7.48 -14.72 6.61
C VAL A 41 6.88 -14.49 7.99
N LEU A 42 5.94 -13.55 8.11
CA LEU A 42 5.28 -13.21 9.39
C LEU A 42 3.94 -13.95 9.58
N GLY A 43 3.56 -14.76 8.60
CA GLY A 43 2.34 -15.57 8.59
C GLY A 43 1.09 -14.78 8.20
N PRO A 44 0.00 -15.49 7.80
CA PRO A 44 -1.24 -14.87 7.37
C PRO A 44 -1.80 -13.87 8.40
N PRO A 45 -2.35 -12.73 7.96
CA PRO A 45 -2.90 -11.74 8.87
C PRO A 45 -4.20 -12.23 9.52
N THR A 46 -4.38 -11.91 10.80
CA THR A 46 -5.58 -12.27 11.59
C THR A 46 -6.60 -11.15 11.68
N SER A 47 -6.21 -9.92 11.34
CA SER A 47 -7.07 -8.74 11.28
C SER A 47 -6.50 -7.69 10.31
N PRO A 48 -7.27 -6.67 9.89
CA PRO A 48 -6.75 -5.59 9.06
C PRO A 48 -5.58 -4.82 9.70
N GLN A 49 -5.63 -4.63 11.02
CA GLN A 49 -4.57 -3.96 11.77
C GLN A 49 -3.30 -4.82 11.82
N ASP A 50 -3.44 -6.12 12.12
CA ASP A 50 -2.33 -7.08 12.09
C ASP A 50 -1.64 -7.10 10.71
N PHE A 51 -2.42 -7.03 9.63
CA PHE A 51 -1.85 -6.96 8.28
C PHE A 51 -1.03 -5.69 8.07
N THR A 52 -1.57 -4.55 8.49
CA THR A 52 -0.87 -3.25 8.40
C THR A 52 0.43 -3.27 9.19
N ASP A 53 0.40 -3.81 10.41
CA ASP A 53 1.56 -3.86 11.29
C ASP A 53 2.64 -4.83 10.77
N LYS A 54 2.26 -5.99 10.24
CA LYS A 54 3.18 -6.92 9.58
C LYS A 54 3.83 -6.31 8.34
N LEU A 55 3.04 -5.69 7.48
CA LEU A 55 3.57 -5.02 6.28
C LEU A 55 4.51 -3.86 6.64
N ARG A 56 4.10 -3.02 7.60
CA ARG A 56 4.95 -1.95 8.12
C ARG A 56 6.25 -2.51 8.71
N THR A 57 6.19 -3.64 9.40
CA THR A 57 7.38 -4.31 9.95
C THR A 57 8.36 -4.71 8.86
N VAL A 58 7.87 -5.27 7.74
CA VAL A 58 8.72 -5.63 6.60
C VAL A 58 9.41 -4.39 6.02
N ILE A 59 8.64 -3.36 5.62
CA ILE A 59 9.18 -2.10 5.08
C ILE A 59 10.16 -1.44 6.07
N VAL A 60 9.74 -1.43 7.34
CA VAL A 60 10.51 -1.21 8.58
C VAL A 60 11.96 -1.71 8.49
N SER A 61 12.00 -3.04 8.43
CA SER A 61 13.18 -3.88 8.61
C SER A 61 14.17 -3.84 7.45
N GLU A 62 13.76 -3.34 6.28
CA GLU A 62 14.65 -3.14 5.14
C GLU A 62 15.71 -2.06 5.42
N ASN A 63 15.46 -1.21 6.41
CA ASN A 63 16.35 -0.15 6.85
C ASN A 63 17.42 -0.68 7.81
N ASN A 64 18.51 -1.23 7.27
CA ASN A 64 19.71 -1.57 8.05
C ASN A 64 20.84 -0.57 7.78
N SER A 65 21.93 -0.67 8.56
CA SER A 65 23.10 0.23 8.48
C SER A 65 23.84 0.20 7.13
N TRP A 66 23.57 -0.80 6.30
CA TRP A 66 24.16 -1.00 4.97
C TRP A 66 23.19 -0.71 3.83
N SER A 67 21.95 -0.33 4.13
CA SER A 67 20.93 -0.06 3.12
C SER A 67 21.29 1.20 2.34
N LEU A 68 21.50 1.05 1.03
CA LEU A 68 21.80 2.14 0.09
C LEU A 68 20.66 3.17 0.01
N LYS A 69 19.43 2.74 0.28
CA LYS A 69 18.24 3.57 0.31
C LYS A 69 17.40 3.19 1.53
N GLN A 70 17.09 4.19 2.34
CA GLN A 70 16.14 4.06 3.43
C GLN A 70 14.72 4.17 2.86
N VAL A 71 13.82 3.27 3.25
CA VAL A 71 12.42 3.27 2.85
C VAL A 71 11.56 3.66 4.05
N ALA A 72 10.81 4.75 3.90
CA ALA A 72 9.82 5.14 4.90
C ALA A 72 8.49 4.42 4.64
N TRP A 73 7.76 4.14 5.73
CA TRP A 73 6.38 3.70 5.65
C TRP A 73 5.49 4.77 5.00
N ASP A 74 4.78 4.39 3.95
CA ASP A 74 3.71 5.14 3.30
C ASP A 74 2.41 4.36 3.50
N ASP A 75 1.53 4.92 4.32
CA ASP A 75 0.28 4.29 4.68
C ASP A 75 -0.64 4.04 3.47
N ARG A 76 -0.63 4.95 2.49
CA ARG A 76 -1.51 4.85 1.32
C ARG A 76 -1.06 3.74 0.38
N LEU A 77 0.25 3.58 0.20
CA LEU A 77 0.82 2.47 -0.56
C LEU A 77 0.59 1.13 0.16
N GLY A 78 0.79 1.12 1.49
CA GLY A 78 0.52 -0.02 2.34
C GLY A 78 -0.92 -0.52 2.23
N GLN A 79 -1.89 0.36 2.47
CA GLN A 79 -3.32 0.01 2.39
C GLN A 79 -3.73 -0.41 0.97
N ARG A 80 -3.15 0.19 -0.07
CA ARG A 80 -3.44 -0.21 -1.45
C ARG A 80 -2.96 -1.62 -1.75
N SER A 81 -1.75 -1.97 -1.30
CA SER A 81 -1.18 -3.30 -1.49
C SER A 81 -1.94 -4.37 -0.70
N ILE A 82 -2.33 -4.06 0.54
CA ILE A 82 -3.23 -4.88 1.36
C ILE A 82 -4.56 -5.12 0.65
N ALA A 83 -5.20 -4.06 0.13
CA ALA A 83 -6.46 -4.18 -0.60
C ALA A 83 -6.32 -5.08 -1.84
N ARG A 84 -5.22 -4.97 -2.58
CA ARG A 84 -4.90 -5.85 -3.72
C ARG A 84 -4.71 -7.31 -3.31
N TYR A 85 -4.08 -7.57 -2.17
CA TYR A 85 -4.01 -8.94 -1.63
C TYR A 85 -5.40 -9.45 -1.19
N GLN A 86 -6.24 -8.58 -0.61
CA GLN A 86 -7.57 -8.95 -0.13
C GLN A 86 -8.54 -9.34 -1.26
N THR A 87 -8.38 -8.81 -2.48
CA THR A 87 -9.17 -9.20 -3.65
C THR A 87 -8.79 -10.57 -4.22
N LEU A 88 -7.69 -11.18 -3.77
CA LEU A 88 -7.35 -12.54 -4.13
C LEU A 88 -8.41 -13.54 -3.63
N SER A 89 -8.68 -14.56 -4.43
CA SER A 89 -9.52 -15.69 -4.02
C SER A 89 -8.87 -16.45 -2.84
N ASP A 90 -9.68 -17.19 -2.08
CA ASP A 90 -9.19 -17.95 -0.93
C ASP A 90 -8.12 -18.97 -1.33
N GLY A 91 -8.28 -19.63 -2.49
CA GLY A 91 -7.27 -20.55 -3.02
C GLY A 91 -5.96 -19.84 -3.44
N GLN A 92 -6.04 -18.60 -3.91
CA GLN A 92 -4.83 -17.79 -4.16
C GLN A 92 -4.19 -17.39 -2.84
N LYS A 93 -4.95 -16.91 -1.85
CA LYS A 93 -4.44 -16.55 -0.52
C LYS A 93 -3.75 -17.72 0.17
N GLU A 94 -4.32 -18.93 0.08
CA GLU A 94 -3.73 -20.14 0.64
C GLU A 94 -2.38 -20.49 -0.01
N LYS A 95 -2.27 -20.37 -1.34
CA LYS A 95 -1.00 -20.57 -2.06
C LYS A 95 0.02 -19.48 -1.71
N SER A 96 -0.43 -18.22 -1.67
CA SER A 96 0.38 -17.07 -1.30
C SER A 96 0.96 -17.20 0.11
N ALA A 97 0.22 -17.80 1.05
CA ALA A 97 0.71 -18.04 2.42
C ALA A 97 1.85 -19.06 2.50
N LYS A 98 2.02 -19.91 1.48
CA LYS A 98 3.01 -21.00 1.48
C LYS A 98 4.27 -20.66 0.68
N ASN A 99 4.19 -19.71 -0.27
CA ASN A 99 5.28 -19.40 -1.19
C ASN A 99 5.21 -17.93 -1.66
N ILE A 100 6.33 -17.22 -1.53
CA ILE A 100 6.46 -15.82 -1.96
C ILE A 100 6.26 -15.64 -3.47
N ASP A 101 6.76 -16.56 -4.29
CA ASP A 101 6.63 -16.48 -5.77
C ASP A 101 5.17 -16.64 -6.21
N SER A 102 4.45 -17.52 -5.51
CA SER A 102 3.01 -17.70 -5.73
C SER A 102 2.24 -16.45 -5.34
N CYS A 103 2.64 -15.78 -4.26
CA CYS A 103 2.04 -14.52 -3.85
C CYS A 103 2.30 -13.40 -4.87
N ILE A 104 3.56 -13.21 -5.29
CA ILE A 104 3.93 -12.17 -6.27
C ILE A 104 3.16 -12.39 -7.57
N SER A 105 3.14 -13.64 -8.07
CA SER A 105 2.41 -13.98 -9.31
C SER A 105 0.91 -13.67 -9.19
N ALA A 106 0.29 -13.96 -8.03
CA ALA A 106 -1.11 -13.69 -7.80
C ALA A 106 -1.43 -12.18 -7.73
N MET A 107 -0.53 -11.38 -7.12
CA MET A 107 -0.68 -9.93 -7.03
C MET A 107 -0.41 -9.20 -8.35
N GLN A 108 0.44 -9.76 -9.22
CA GLN A 108 0.73 -9.22 -10.56
C GLN A 108 -0.32 -9.58 -11.61
N ALA A 109 -1.08 -10.66 -11.41
CA ALA A 109 -2.15 -11.07 -12.31
C ALA A 109 -3.43 -10.19 -12.25
N GLN A 110 -3.41 -9.13 -11.43
CA GLN A 110 -4.48 -8.13 -11.27
C GLN A 110 -4.13 -6.78 -11.90
#